data_AF-A0AAX1I7N8-F1
#
_entry.id   AF-A0AAX1I7N8-F1
#
_cell.length_a   1.000
_cell.length_b   1.000
_cell.length_c   1.000
_cell.angle_alpha   90.00
_cell.angle_beta   90.00
_cell.angle_gamma   90.00
#
_symmetry.space_group_name_H-M   'P 1'
#
loop_
_entity.id
_entity.type
_entity.pdbx_description
1 polymer ?
#
loop_
_entity_poly.entity_id
_entity_poly.type
_entity_poly.pdbx_seq_one_letter_code
_entity_poly.pdbx_strand_id
1 'polypeptide(L)'
;MPPTRIAEDESAIGVMCTDVFGPGWGSFRIAHLSTGDRVGVEIFQFNNAERPANNFEYWKSGVFHFCIQDPDVEGLAARIVAAGGKQRMPVREYFPGEKPYRMVYMEDPLGNILEIYSHSYELTYSAGAYV
;
A
#
# COMPACT_ATOMS: atom_id res chain seq x y z
N MET A 1 -8.13 11.39 -7.13
CA MET A 1 -9.08 10.80 -8.09
C MET A 1 -9.94 9.81 -7.31
N PRO A 2 -11.28 9.84 -7.42
CA PRO A 2 -12.12 8.82 -6.79
C PRO A 2 -11.87 7.44 -7.44
N PRO A 3 -12.18 6.33 -6.75
CA PRO A 3 -12.05 5.01 -7.35
C PRO A 3 -13.04 4.82 -8.51
N THR A 4 -12.61 4.14 -9.56
CA THR A 4 -13.42 3.78 -10.72
C THR A 4 -14.17 2.47 -10.46
N ARG A 5 -15.44 2.38 -10.84
CA ARG A 5 -16.19 1.12 -10.79
C ARG A 5 -16.05 0.38 -12.11
N ILE A 6 -15.66 -0.89 -12.06
CA ILE A 6 -15.62 -1.82 -13.20
C ILE A 6 -16.67 -2.90 -12.96
N ALA A 7 -17.37 -3.32 -14.02
CA ALA A 7 -18.38 -4.36 -13.98
C ALA A 7 -18.04 -5.49 -14.97
N GLU A 8 -18.56 -6.68 -14.68
CA GLU A 8 -18.50 -7.84 -15.56
C GLU A 8 -19.47 -7.63 -16.72
N ASP A 9 -18.92 -7.19 -17.85
CA ASP A 9 -19.63 -6.87 -19.08
C ASP A 9 -18.75 -7.07 -20.34
N GLU A 10 -19.31 -6.76 -21.51
CA GLU A 10 -18.64 -6.93 -22.81
C GLU A 10 -17.69 -5.77 -23.18
N SER A 11 -17.40 -4.85 -22.25
CA SER A 11 -16.39 -3.81 -22.49
C SER A 11 -15.00 -4.41 -22.59
N ALA A 12 -14.05 -3.70 -23.20
CA ALA A 12 -12.68 -4.19 -23.32
C ALA A 12 -12.06 -4.53 -21.94
N ILE A 13 -12.31 -3.70 -20.92
CA ILE A 13 -11.84 -3.97 -19.56
C ILE A 13 -12.62 -5.12 -18.90
N GLY A 14 -13.92 -5.24 -19.16
CA GLY A 14 -14.75 -6.33 -18.66
C GLY A 14 -14.25 -7.69 -19.15
N VAL A 15 -13.99 -7.82 -20.46
CA VAL A 15 -13.42 -9.02 -21.08
C VAL A 15 -12.05 -9.35 -20.48
N MET A 16 -11.14 -8.37 -20.38
CA MET A 16 -9.82 -8.58 -19.77
C MET A 16 -9.91 -9.03 -18.30
N CYS A 17 -10.81 -8.44 -17.50
CA CYS A 17 -11.01 -8.85 -16.12
C CYS A 17 -11.58 -10.27 -16.02
N THR A 18 -12.50 -10.65 -16.91
CA THR A 18 -13.03 -12.01 -16.97
C THR A 18 -11.95 -13.04 -17.34
N ASP A 19 -11.04 -12.70 -18.27
CA ASP A 19 -9.90 -13.57 -18.61
C ASP A 19 -8.95 -13.79 -17.40
N VAL A 20 -8.82 -12.78 -16.53
CA VAL A 20 -7.94 -12.82 -15.34
C VAL A 20 -8.61 -13.49 -14.13
N PHE A 21 -9.85 -13.13 -13.81
CA PHE A 21 -10.54 -13.56 -12.59
C PHE A 21 -11.45 -14.78 -12.80
N GLY A 22 -11.70 -15.17 -14.04
CA GLY A 22 -12.78 -16.09 -14.39
C GLY A 22 -14.16 -15.42 -14.32
N PRO A 23 -15.23 -16.12 -14.74
CA PRO A 23 -16.59 -15.57 -14.70
C PRO A 23 -17.13 -15.47 -13.26
N GLY A 24 -18.09 -14.56 -13.04
CA GLY A 24 -18.85 -14.42 -11.80
C GLY A 24 -18.27 -13.45 -10.77
N TRP A 25 -17.34 -12.57 -11.17
CA TRP A 25 -16.74 -11.57 -10.29
C TRP A 25 -17.62 -10.32 -10.10
N GLY A 26 -18.62 -10.11 -10.97
CA GLY A 26 -19.68 -9.12 -10.83
C GLY A 26 -19.21 -7.67 -11.00
N SER A 27 -18.64 -7.07 -9.96
CA SER A 27 -18.07 -5.71 -10.03
C SER A 27 -17.09 -5.42 -8.90
N PHE A 28 -16.12 -4.54 -9.17
CA PHE A 28 -15.21 -4.00 -8.14
C PHE A 28 -14.99 -2.50 -8.32
N ARG A 29 -14.41 -1.87 -7.30
CA ARG A 29 -13.87 -0.52 -7.37
C ARG A 29 -12.34 -0.59 -7.43
N ILE A 30 -11.72 0.24 -8.27
CA ILE A 30 -10.27 0.30 -8.41
C ILE A 30 -9.76 1.73 -8.27
N ALA A 31 -8.69 1.89 -7.49
CA ALA A 31 -7.87 3.10 -7.50
C ALA A 31 -6.56 2.80 -8.24
N HIS A 32 -6.33 3.52 -9.34
CA HIS A 32 -5.05 3.54 -10.04
C HIS A 32 -4.22 4.70 -9.52
N LEU A 33 -3.01 4.38 -9.06
CA LEU A 33 -2.02 5.33 -8.57
C LEU A 33 -0.75 5.14 -9.38
N SER A 34 -0.01 6.22 -9.61
CA SER A 34 1.30 6.15 -10.24
C SER A 34 2.29 6.99 -9.45
N THR A 35 3.51 6.51 -9.37
CA THR A 35 4.64 7.23 -8.77
C THR A 35 5.48 7.91 -9.85
N GLY A 36 6.36 8.84 -9.45
CA GLY A 36 7.25 9.55 -10.39
C GLY A 36 8.30 8.65 -11.05
N ASP A 37 8.63 7.51 -10.45
CA ASP A 37 9.59 6.51 -10.88
C ASP A 37 8.97 5.37 -11.70
N ARG A 38 7.79 5.61 -12.30
CA ARG A 38 7.09 4.70 -13.22
C ARG A 38 6.58 3.41 -12.56
N VAL A 39 6.36 3.43 -11.24
CA VAL A 39 5.65 2.35 -10.54
C VAL A 39 4.16 2.65 -10.55
N GLY A 40 3.37 1.67 -10.98
CA GLY A 40 1.91 1.69 -10.86
C GLY A 40 1.47 0.92 -9.61
N VAL A 41 0.47 1.44 -8.90
CA VAL A 41 -0.18 0.75 -7.79
C VAL A 41 -1.68 0.70 -8.06
N GLU A 42 -2.22 -0.52 -8.06
CA GLU A 42 -3.64 -0.78 -8.28
C GLU A 42 -4.24 -1.37 -7.01
N ILE A 43 -5.26 -0.70 -6.47
CA ILE A 43 -5.96 -1.16 -5.26
C ILE A 43 -7.38 -1.55 -5.64
N PHE A 44 -7.71 -2.83 -5.47
CA PHE A 44 -9.00 -3.41 -5.82
C PHE A 44 -9.87 -3.60 -4.58
N GLN A 45 -11.14 -3.23 -4.70
CA GLN A 45 -12.18 -3.50 -3.72
C GLN A 45 -13.32 -4.28 -4.38
N PHE A 46 -13.31 -5.60 -4.20
CA PHE A 46 -14.39 -6.49 -4.63
C PHE A 46 -15.57 -6.45 -3.64
N ASN A 47 -16.78 -6.70 -4.14
CA ASN A 47 -18.00 -6.70 -3.32
C ASN A 47 -18.01 -7.82 -2.27
N ASN A 48 -17.38 -8.95 -2.57
CA ASN A 48 -17.27 -10.14 -1.71
C ASN A 48 -15.88 -10.29 -1.10
N ALA A 49 -15.11 -9.20 -0.99
CA ALA A 49 -13.79 -9.26 -0.37
C ALA A 49 -13.89 -9.70 1.10
N GLU A 50 -13.17 -10.77 1.44
CA GLU A 50 -13.08 -11.27 2.81
C GLU A 50 -11.81 -10.74 3.48
N ARG A 51 -11.93 -10.34 4.75
CA ARG A 51 -10.74 -9.96 5.54
C ARG A 51 -10.10 -11.21 6.12
N PRO A 52 -8.80 -11.45 5.89
CA PRO A 52 -8.12 -12.55 6.54
C PRO A 52 -8.07 -12.33 8.06
N ALA A 53 -8.21 -13.41 8.83
CA ALA A 53 -8.09 -13.36 10.28
C ALA A 53 -6.70 -12.87 10.73
N ASN A 54 -5.67 -13.22 9.95
CA ASN A 54 -4.33 -12.67 10.07
C ASN A 54 -3.87 -12.10 8.72
N ASN A 55 -3.77 -10.77 8.64
CA ASN A 55 -3.35 -10.04 7.44
C ASN A 55 -1.83 -9.79 7.36
N PHE A 56 -1.03 -10.38 8.27
CA PHE A 56 0.42 -10.18 8.32
C PHE A 56 1.17 -11.50 8.47
N GLU A 57 1.08 -12.34 7.43
CA GLU A 57 1.74 -13.65 7.36
C GLU A 57 3.13 -13.55 6.70
N TYR A 58 4.03 -12.72 7.25
CA TYR A 58 5.35 -12.42 6.68
C TYR A 58 6.29 -13.64 6.52
N TRP A 59 5.93 -14.79 7.09
CA TRP A 59 6.67 -16.06 6.94
C TRP A 59 6.26 -16.86 5.69
N LYS A 60 5.17 -16.47 5.00
CA LYS A 60 4.76 -17.08 3.73
C LYS A 60 5.43 -16.37 2.56
N SER A 61 5.80 -17.12 1.53
CA SER A 61 6.30 -16.55 0.28
C SER A 61 5.22 -15.72 -0.41
N GLY A 62 5.56 -14.50 -0.83
CA GLY A 62 4.65 -13.58 -1.50
C GLY A 62 4.90 -12.13 -1.12
N VAL A 63 4.08 -11.22 -1.64
CA VAL A 63 4.06 -9.81 -1.22
C VAL A 63 3.33 -9.71 0.11
N PHE A 64 3.95 -9.09 1.11
CA PHE A 64 3.38 -8.95 2.45
C PHE A 64 3.17 -7.50 2.90
N HIS A 65 3.93 -6.56 2.33
CA HIS A 65 3.75 -5.12 2.52
C HIS A 65 4.44 -4.34 1.40
N PHE A 66 4.22 -3.02 1.38
CA PHE A 66 4.94 -2.07 0.55
C PHE A 66 5.31 -0.81 1.34
N CYS A 67 6.31 -0.05 0.88
CA CYS A 67 6.72 1.21 1.50
C CYS A 67 6.14 2.40 0.73
N ILE A 68 5.74 3.43 1.45
CA ILE A 68 5.44 4.77 0.91
C ILE A 68 6.44 5.76 1.50
N GLN A 69 6.91 6.70 0.69
CA GLN A 69 7.73 7.81 1.16
C GLN A 69 6.86 9.04 1.45
N ASP A 70 6.94 9.56 2.67
CA ASP A 70 6.31 10.83 3.08
C ASP A 70 7.20 11.50 4.14
N PRO A 71 7.69 12.75 3.92
CA PRO A 71 8.53 13.44 4.91
C PRO A 71 7.81 13.70 6.25
N ASP A 72 6.47 13.76 6.24
CA ASP A 72 5.61 13.91 7.41
C ASP A 72 5.02 12.56 7.84
N VAL A 73 5.89 11.72 8.43
CA VAL A 73 5.54 10.37 8.87
C VAL A 73 4.39 10.37 9.86
N GLU A 74 4.43 11.24 10.88
CA GLU A 74 3.40 11.35 11.91
C GLU A 74 2.06 11.83 11.33
N GLY A 75 2.09 12.83 10.45
CA GLY A 75 0.88 13.34 9.82
C GLY A 75 0.23 12.32 8.89
N LEU A 76 1.00 11.60 8.07
CA LEU A 76 0.45 10.53 7.24
C LEU A 76 -0.10 9.37 8.10
N ALA A 77 0.63 8.96 9.14
CA ALA A 77 0.16 7.95 10.07
C ALA A 77 -1.17 8.34 10.73
N ALA A 78 -1.30 9.59 11.18
CA ALA A 78 -2.54 10.12 11.75
C ALA A 78 -3.69 10.12 10.74
N ARG A 79 -3.45 10.48 9.47
CA ARG A 79 -4.46 10.41 8.40
C ARG A 79 -4.94 8.98 8.15
N ILE A 80 -4.04 8.01 8.15
CA ILE A 80 -4.39 6.58 7.98
C ILE A 80 -5.26 6.10 9.14
N VAL A 81 -4.89 6.40 10.39
CA VAL A 81 -5.69 6.05 11.57
C VAL A 81 -7.06 6.72 11.53
N ALA A 82 -7.14 8.00 11.17
CA ALA A 82 -8.40 8.73 11.03
C ALA A 82 -9.32 8.12 9.93
N ALA A 83 -8.74 7.49 8.91
CA ALA A 83 -9.48 6.77 7.87
C ALA A 83 -9.90 5.35 8.27
N GLY A 84 -9.59 4.89 9.48
CA GLY A 84 -9.92 3.55 9.99
C GLY A 84 -8.79 2.53 9.89
N GLY A 85 -7.57 2.95 9.55
CA GLY A 85 -6.38 2.11 9.62
C GLY A 85 -5.84 1.94 11.04
N LYS A 86 -4.66 1.30 11.16
CA LYS A 86 -3.99 1.07 12.45
C LYS A 86 -2.51 1.45 12.38
N GLN A 87 -2.01 2.04 13.45
CA GLN A 87 -0.58 2.19 13.67
C GLN A 87 -0.05 0.95 14.39
N ARG A 88 0.89 0.22 13.78
CA ARG A 88 1.36 -1.08 14.29
C ARG A 88 2.60 -1.00 15.17
N MET A 89 3.27 0.15 15.16
CA MET A 89 4.39 0.47 16.04
C MET A 89 4.49 1.97 16.28
N PRO A 90 5.17 2.43 17.34
CA PRO A 90 5.57 3.83 17.46
C PRO A 90 6.46 4.24 16.28
N VAL A 91 6.50 5.53 15.95
CA VAL A 91 7.51 6.06 15.01
C VAL A 91 8.90 5.80 15.59
N ARG A 92 9.83 5.33 14.75
CA ARG A 92 11.21 5.03 15.13
C ARG A 92 12.19 5.78 14.24
N GLU A 93 13.34 6.11 14.79
CA GLU A 93 14.51 6.54 14.02
C GLU A 93 15.20 5.31 13.43
N TYR A 94 15.53 5.36 12.15
CA TYR A 94 16.19 4.27 11.42
C TYR A 94 17.69 4.21 11.71
N PHE A 95 18.34 5.38 11.82
CA PHE A 95 19.75 5.53 12.17
C PHE A 95 19.92 6.56 13.29
N PRO A 96 19.59 6.20 14.55
CA PRO A 96 19.56 7.13 15.66
C PRO A 96 20.89 7.85 15.86
N GLY A 97 20.86 9.19 15.91
CA GLY A 97 22.05 10.04 16.08
C GLY A 97 22.94 10.22 14.83
N GLU A 98 22.67 9.51 13.73
CA GLU A 98 23.46 9.60 12.49
C GLU A 98 22.69 10.26 11.34
N LYS A 99 21.42 9.89 11.15
CA LYS A 99 20.57 10.44 10.07
C LYS A 99 19.18 10.76 10.59
N PRO A 100 18.50 11.80 10.06
CA PRO A 100 17.15 12.19 10.48
C PRO A 100 16.06 11.26 9.89
N TYR A 101 16.39 9.99 9.66
CA TYR A 101 15.53 9.03 8.98
C TYR A 101 14.57 8.40 9.98
N ARG A 102 13.28 8.48 9.69
CA ARG A 102 12.20 7.97 10.54
C ARG A 102 11.31 7.02 9.76
N MET A 103 10.74 6.06 10.46
CA MET A 103 9.79 5.12 9.88
C MET A 103 8.69 4.70 10.85
N VAL A 104 7.60 4.20 10.28
CA VAL A 104 6.51 3.56 11.03
C VAL A 104 5.82 2.51 10.18
N TYR A 105 5.44 1.40 10.81
CA TYR A 105 4.58 0.38 10.21
C TYR A 105 3.11 0.67 10.48
N MET A 106 2.29 0.56 9.44
CA MET A 106 0.87 0.88 9.41
C MET A 106 0.06 -0.27 8.80
N GLU A 107 -1.24 -0.23 9.04
CA GLU A 107 -2.26 -0.97 8.32
C GLU A 107 -3.28 0.04 7.77
N ASP A 108 -3.61 -0.06 6.48
CA ASP A 108 -4.63 0.78 5.87
C ASP A 108 -6.06 0.31 6.23
N PRO A 109 -7.10 1.08 5.89
CA PRO A 109 -8.48 0.69 6.19
C PRO A 109 -8.92 -0.63 5.53
N LEU A 110 -8.28 -1.07 4.45
CA LEU A 110 -8.58 -2.32 3.74
C LEU A 110 -7.84 -3.53 4.33
N GLY A 111 -6.90 -3.30 5.26
CA GLY A 111 -6.09 -4.34 5.89
C GLY A 111 -4.74 -4.56 5.19
N ASN A 112 -4.37 -3.73 4.21
CA ASN A 112 -3.05 -3.77 3.60
C ASN A 112 -2.02 -3.29 4.60
N ILE A 113 -0.86 -3.95 4.60
CA ILE A 113 0.26 -3.58 5.45
C ILE A 113 1.19 -2.67 4.65
N LEU A 114 1.59 -1.57 5.26
CA LEU A 114 2.52 -0.62 4.66
C LEU A 114 3.46 -0.04 5.70
N GLU A 115 4.61 0.45 5.24
CA GLU A 115 5.48 1.29 6.05
C GLU A 115 5.60 2.67 5.42
N ILE A 116 5.88 3.68 6.25
CA ILE A 116 6.10 5.05 5.83
C ILE A 116 7.53 5.44 6.18
N TYR A 117 8.31 5.85 5.18
CA TYR A 117 9.68 6.34 5.37
C TYR A 117 9.74 7.85 5.13
N SER A 118 10.48 8.54 6.01
CA SER A 118 10.72 9.99 5.87
C SER A 118 11.74 10.37 4.81
N HIS A 119 12.34 9.39 4.13
CA HIS A 119 13.49 9.55 3.25
C HIS A 119 13.34 8.68 2.00
N SER A 120 14.16 8.94 0.97
CA SER A 120 14.18 8.10 -0.24
C SER A 120 14.44 6.65 0.13
N TYR A 121 13.63 5.75 -0.40
CA TYR A 121 13.78 4.31 -0.17
C TYR A 121 15.17 3.81 -0.63
N GLU A 122 15.75 4.46 -1.64
CA GLU A 122 17.11 4.21 -2.13
C GLU A 122 18.19 4.43 -1.06
N LEU A 123 17.88 5.19 0.00
CA LEU A 123 18.83 5.57 1.06
C LEU A 123 18.78 4.67 2.30
N THR A 124 17.87 3.69 2.34
CA THR A 124 17.59 2.83 3.51
C THR A 124 18.78 1.94 3.90
N TYR A 125 19.62 1.56 2.94
CA TYR A 125 20.84 0.75 3.18
C TYR A 125 22.06 1.22 2.39
N SER A 126 22.00 2.42 1.83
CA SER A 126 23.14 2.98 1.12
C SER A 126 24.12 3.59 2.13
N ALA A 127 25.13 2.82 2.53
CA ALA A 127 26.18 3.30 3.43
C ALA A 127 26.97 4.50 2.86
N GLY A 128 26.89 4.76 1.55
CA GLY A 128 27.65 5.82 0.87
C GLY A 128 26.88 6.64 -0.18
N ALA A 129 25.54 6.59 -0.22
CA ALA A 129 24.81 7.49 -1.11
C ALA A 129 24.69 8.87 -0.44
N TYR A 130 25.43 9.81 -1.01
CA TYR A 130 25.49 11.24 -0.71
C TYR A 130 26.15 11.59 0.65
N VAL A 131 27.47 11.82 0.59
CA VAL A 131 28.20 12.78 1.44
C VAL A 131 27.96 14.20 0.95
#